data_AF-A0A382R2I6-F1
#
_entry.id   AF-A0A382R2I6-F1
#
_cell.length_a   1.000
_cell.length_b   1.000
_cell.length_c   1.000
_cell.angle_alpha   90.00
_cell.angle_beta   90.00
_cell.angle_gamma   90.00
#
_symmetry.space_group_name_H-M   'P 1'
#
loop_
_entity.id
_entity.type
_entity.pdbx_description
1 polymer ?
#
loop_
_entity_poly.entity_id
_entity_poly.type
_entity_poly.pdbx_seq_one_letter_code
_entity_poly.pdbx_strand_id
1 'polypeptide(L)'
;WQVLERLFYPNVLARIQDTELKFDRANVLTMPELFSAITDAVWSELGHKLGGQRRLNSDSFISSFRRGLQREHLKILVKLVLEVDNGTPEDARSLAWRDLGLISGRIDEKIRSGENKLDDYTSAHLGESLARIQKALDASFHIERR
;
A
#
# COMPACT_ATOMS: atom_id res chain seq x y z
N TRP A 1 7.74 -12.98 4.14
CA TRP A 1 6.46 -12.25 4.10
C TRP A 1 5.34 -12.99 3.34
N GLN A 2 5.32 -14.34 3.37
CA GLN A 2 4.36 -15.15 2.60
C GLN A 2 2.89 -14.99 3.04
N VAL A 3 2.65 -14.51 4.28
CA VAL A 3 1.30 -14.35 4.80
C VAL A 3 0.57 -13.17 4.16
N LEU A 4 1.26 -12.03 3.97
CA LEU A 4 0.67 -10.84 3.36
C LEU A 4 0.22 -11.13 1.92
N GLU A 5 1.10 -11.76 1.13
CA GLU A 5 0.82 -12.06 -0.28
C GLU A 5 -0.42 -12.95 -0.44
N ARG A 6 -0.60 -13.95 0.44
CA ARG A 6 -1.76 -14.85 0.43
C ARG A 6 -3.09 -14.12 0.58
N LEU A 7 -3.14 -13.01 1.30
CA LEU A 7 -4.37 -12.22 1.49
C LEU A 7 -4.83 -11.55 0.18
N PHE A 8 -3.90 -11.31 -0.74
CA PHE A 8 -4.16 -10.67 -2.04
C PHE A 8 -4.12 -11.65 -3.21
N TYR A 9 -4.13 -12.96 -2.94
CA TYR A 9 -4.22 -13.93 -4.02
C TYR A 9 -5.57 -13.80 -4.75
N PRO A 10 -5.60 -13.91 -6.09
CA PRO A 10 -6.81 -13.70 -6.88
C PRO A 10 -7.99 -14.54 -6.40
N ASN A 11 -7.75 -15.81 -6.06
CA ASN A 11 -8.77 -16.73 -5.54
C ASN A 11 -9.31 -16.34 -4.15
N VAL A 12 -8.49 -15.72 -3.29
CA VAL A 12 -8.92 -15.21 -2.00
C VAL A 12 -9.81 -13.98 -2.20
N LEU A 13 -9.39 -13.05 -3.06
CA LEU A 13 -10.14 -11.84 -3.38
C LEU A 13 -11.49 -12.16 -4.05
N ALA A 14 -11.50 -13.07 -5.03
CA ALA A 14 -12.73 -13.55 -5.66
C ALA A 14 -13.69 -14.19 -4.64
N ARG A 15 -13.16 -14.96 -3.69
CA ARG A 15 -13.97 -15.56 -2.63
C ARG A 15 -14.58 -14.53 -1.68
N ILE A 16 -13.85 -13.45 -1.38
CA ILE A 16 -14.38 -12.34 -0.58
C ILE A 16 -15.55 -11.69 -1.34
N GLN A 17 -15.35 -11.34 -2.61
CA GLN A 17 -16.39 -10.76 -3.47
C GLN A 17 -17.64 -11.66 -3.55
N ASP A 18 -17.47 -12.97 -3.75
CA ASP A 18 -18.56 -13.95 -3.76
C ASP A 18 -19.32 -14.03 -2.43
N THR A 19 -18.60 -13.89 -1.31
CA THR A 19 -19.19 -13.97 0.04
C THR A 19 -20.04 -12.73 0.31
N GLU A 20 -19.58 -11.56 -0.11
CA GLU A 20 -20.33 -10.30 -0.02
C GLU A 20 -21.68 -10.35 -0.74
N LEU A 21 -21.77 -11.07 -1.87
CA LEU A 21 -23.02 -11.24 -2.62
C LEU A 21 -23.98 -12.27 -2.00
N LYS A 22 -23.47 -13.22 -1.21
CA LYS A 22 -24.23 -14.39 -0.71
C LYS A 22 -24.80 -14.20 0.69
N PHE A 23 -24.21 -13.34 1.51
CA PHE A 23 -24.54 -13.21 2.93
C PHE A 23 -24.96 -11.79 3.28
N ASP A 24 -25.77 -11.65 4.33
CA ASP A 24 -26.29 -10.35 4.77
C ASP A 24 -25.16 -9.43 5.28
N ARG A 25 -25.27 -8.13 4.99
CA ARG A 25 -24.14 -7.18 5.04
C ARG A 25 -23.56 -6.95 6.43
N ALA A 26 -24.27 -7.31 7.49
CA ALA A 26 -23.89 -6.95 8.86
C ALA A 26 -22.65 -7.69 9.39
N ASN A 27 -22.23 -8.83 8.79
CA ASN A 27 -21.19 -9.69 9.35
C ASN A 27 -20.18 -10.27 8.34
N VAL A 28 -20.02 -9.64 7.17
CA VAL A 28 -19.10 -10.15 6.12
C VAL A 28 -17.90 -9.21 5.98
N LEU A 29 -16.68 -9.76 6.03
CA LEU A 29 -15.49 -9.02 5.65
C LEU A 29 -15.58 -8.64 4.18
N THR A 30 -15.47 -7.36 3.88
CA THR A 30 -15.49 -6.85 2.51
C THR A 30 -14.08 -6.64 1.97
N MET A 31 -13.93 -6.65 0.65
CA MET A 31 -12.66 -6.37 -0.02
C MET A 31 -12.14 -4.95 0.31
N PRO A 32 -12.96 -3.88 0.30
CA PRO A 32 -12.50 -2.56 0.71
C PRO A 32 -11.97 -2.51 2.15
N GLU A 33 -12.60 -3.23 3.09
CA GLU A 33 -12.13 -3.32 4.48
C GLU A 33 -10.78 -4.02 4.59
N LEU A 34 -10.60 -5.15 3.87
CA LEU A 34 -9.31 -5.85 3.83
C LEU A 34 -8.20 -4.92 3.34
N PHE A 35 -8.42 -4.25 2.21
CA PHE A 35 -7.43 -3.34 1.62
C PHE A 35 -7.09 -2.18 2.58
N SER A 36 -8.11 -1.51 3.12
CA SER A 36 -7.89 -0.38 4.05
C SER A 36 -7.15 -0.83 5.31
N ALA A 37 -7.59 -1.93 5.95
CA ALA A 37 -6.99 -2.41 7.19
C ALA A 37 -5.52 -2.79 7.02
N ILE A 38 -5.18 -3.46 5.92
CA ILE A 38 -3.79 -3.82 5.62
C ILE A 38 -2.97 -2.57 5.27
N THR A 39 -3.48 -1.68 4.44
CA THR A 39 -2.81 -0.42 4.09
C THR A 39 -2.50 0.40 5.34
N ASP A 40 -3.47 0.58 6.24
CA ASP A 40 -3.28 1.34 7.47
C ASP A 40 -2.29 0.67 8.43
N ALA A 41 -2.34 -0.65 8.58
CA ALA A 41 -1.42 -1.38 9.46
C ALA A 41 0.03 -1.37 8.94
N VAL A 42 0.23 -1.53 7.64
CA VAL A 42 1.55 -1.57 7.01
C VAL A 42 2.22 -0.19 6.98
N TRP A 43 1.43 0.87 6.81
CA TRP A 43 1.92 2.25 6.66
C TRP A 43 1.65 3.13 7.89
N SER A 44 1.40 2.53 9.05
CA SER A 44 0.99 3.24 10.27
C SER A 44 1.96 4.36 10.70
N GLU A 45 3.27 4.20 10.44
CA GLU A 45 4.28 5.22 10.75
C GLU A 45 4.02 6.55 10.03
N LEU A 46 3.36 6.54 8.88
CA LEU A 46 3.01 7.79 8.18
C LEU A 46 2.02 8.63 9.00
N GLY A 47 1.27 8.03 9.91
CA GLY A 47 0.40 8.74 10.87
C GLY A 47 1.12 9.24 12.12
N HIS A 48 2.37 8.82 12.38
CA HIS A 48 3.07 9.21 13.60
C HIS A 48 3.65 10.61 13.50
N LYS A 49 3.63 11.35 14.62
CA LYS A 49 4.25 12.68 14.70
C LYS A 49 5.77 12.54 14.69
N LEU A 50 6.43 13.43 13.95
CA LEU A 50 7.88 13.60 14.03
C LEU A 50 8.18 14.56 15.18
N GLY A 51 9.12 14.18 16.04
CA GLY A 51 9.58 15.02 17.15
C GLY A 51 10.31 16.29 16.68
N GLY A 52 10.88 17.03 17.64
CA GLY A 52 11.60 18.27 17.36
C GLY A 52 12.98 18.07 16.71
N GLN A 53 13.67 16.98 17.05
CA GLN A 53 15.03 16.70 16.55
C GLN A 53 15.01 15.66 15.42
N ARG A 54 16.06 15.72 14.59
CA ARG A 54 16.29 14.73 13.52
C ARG A 54 16.49 13.34 14.11
N ARG A 55 15.84 12.33 13.52
CA ARG A 55 16.00 10.92 13.86
C ARG A 55 17.39 10.45 13.45
N LEU A 56 18.02 9.63 14.29
CA LEU A 56 19.31 9.04 14.00
C LEU A 56 19.12 7.82 13.09
N ASN A 57 20.12 7.51 12.27
CA ASN A 57 20.09 6.30 11.45
C ASN A 57 20.00 5.01 12.30
N SER A 58 20.55 5.02 13.52
CA SER A 58 20.44 3.92 14.50
C SER A 58 19.09 3.85 15.22
N ASP A 59 18.29 4.91 15.16
CA ASP A 59 16.92 4.99 15.68
C ASP A 59 16.01 5.56 14.58
N SER A 60 15.97 4.84 13.45
CA SER A 60 15.21 5.28 12.27
C SER A 60 13.74 5.50 12.60
N PHE A 61 13.09 6.44 11.91
CA PHE A 61 11.64 6.66 12.04
C PHE A 61 10.84 5.43 11.58
N ILE A 62 11.24 4.83 10.45
CA ILE A 62 10.70 3.54 9.99
C ILE A 62 11.83 2.52 10.07
N SER A 63 11.70 1.48 10.88
CA SER A 63 12.75 0.47 11.04
C SER A 63 12.97 -0.34 9.76
N SER A 64 14.15 -0.96 9.61
CA SER A 64 14.48 -1.79 8.44
C SER A 64 13.44 -2.88 8.16
N PHE A 65 12.93 -3.53 9.22
CA PHE A 65 11.89 -4.54 9.15
C PHE A 65 10.58 -3.98 8.59
N ARG A 66 10.14 -2.81 9.09
CA ARG A 66 8.92 -2.14 8.65
C ARG A 66 9.02 -1.63 7.21
N ARG A 67 10.18 -1.08 6.82
CA ARG A 67 10.46 -0.74 5.41
C ARG A 67 10.39 -1.98 4.51
N GLY A 68 10.85 -3.14 4.99
CA GLY A 68 10.72 -4.41 4.28
C GLY A 68 9.26 -4.79 4.02
N LEU A 69 8.42 -4.76 5.06
CA LEU A 69 6.97 -5.02 4.94
C LEU A 69 6.29 -4.05 3.96
N GLN A 70 6.61 -2.77 4.04
CA GLN A 70 6.06 -1.74 3.15
C GLN A 70 6.42 -1.98 1.68
N ARG A 71 7.66 -2.41 1.39
CA ARG A 71 8.07 -2.76 0.01
C ARG A 71 7.31 -3.97 -0.52
N GLU A 72 7.08 -4.99 0.29
CA GLU A 72 6.31 -6.16 -0.11
C GLU A 72 4.85 -5.81 -0.38
N HIS A 73 4.23 -5.02 0.49
CA HIS A 73 2.87 -4.54 0.26
C HIS A 73 2.78 -3.69 -1.01
N LEU A 74 3.72 -2.76 -1.21
CA LEU A 74 3.78 -1.95 -2.42
C LEU A 74 3.91 -2.81 -3.68
N LYS A 75 4.76 -3.85 -3.65
CA LYS A 75 4.92 -4.79 -4.76
C LYS A 75 3.60 -5.48 -5.11
N ILE A 76 2.83 -5.90 -4.10
CA ILE A 76 1.51 -6.53 -4.30
C ILE A 76 0.53 -5.56 -4.97
N LEU A 77 0.39 -4.34 -4.46
CA LEU A 77 -0.54 -3.34 -5.02
C LEU A 77 -0.16 -2.96 -6.46
N VAL A 78 1.14 -2.75 -6.72
CA VAL A 78 1.63 -2.46 -8.08
C VAL A 78 1.33 -3.62 -9.02
N LYS A 79 1.51 -4.87 -8.57
CA LYS A 79 1.18 -6.05 -9.37
C LYS A 79 -0.31 -6.09 -9.72
N LEU A 80 -1.19 -5.92 -8.73
CA LEU A 80 -2.65 -5.91 -8.94
C LEU A 80 -3.09 -4.82 -9.94
N VAL A 81 -2.41 -3.68 -9.95
CA VAL A 81 -2.71 -2.57 -10.86
C VAL A 81 -2.22 -2.82 -12.29
N LEU A 82 -1.03 -3.40 -12.44
CA LEU A 82 -0.38 -3.53 -13.75
C LEU A 82 -0.62 -4.87 -14.45
N GLU A 83 -0.88 -5.94 -13.72
CA GLU A 83 -1.06 -7.28 -14.27
C GLU A 83 -2.56 -7.62 -14.34
N VAL A 84 -3.09 -7.67 -15.56
CA VAL A 84 -4.44 -8.17 -15.82
C VAL A 84 -4.39 -9.70 -15.83
N ASP A 85 -4.55 -10.30 -14.65
CA ASP A 85 -4.69 -11.75 -14.48
C ASP A 85 -6.18 -12.13 -14.52
N ASN A 86 -6.52 -13.18 -15.28
CA ASN A 86 -7.90 -13.64 -15.54
C ASN A 86 -8.69 -14.05 -14.28
N GLY A 87 -8.04 -14.14 -13.12
CA GLY A 87 -8.68 -14.49 -11.85
C GLY A 87 -8.82 -13.34 -10.84
N THR A 88 -8.25 -12.16 -11.10
CA THR A 88 -8.30 -11.03 -10.15
C THR A 88 -9.58 -10.23 -10.39
N PRO A 89 -10.43 -10.02 -9.37
CA PRO A 89 -11.61 -9.16 -9.50
C PRO A 89 -11.24 -7.73 -9.95
N GLU A 90 -12.04 -7.13 -10.83
CA GLU A 90 -11.80 -5.74 -11.29
C GLU A 90 -11.84 -4.73 -10.13
N ASP A 91 -12.71 -4.97 -9.14
CA ASP A 91 -12.77 -4.17 -7.92
C ASP A 91 -11.47 -4.22 -7.13
N ALA A 92 -10.80 -5.38 -7.07
CA ALA A 92 -9.50 -5.50 -6.39
C ALA A 92 -8.44 -4.62 -7.02
N ARG A 93 -8.44 -4.53 -8.36
CA ARG A 93 -7.54 -3.66 -9.12
C ARG A 93 -7.84 -2.19 -8.83
N SER A 94 -9.12 -1.82 -8.80
CA SER A 94 -9.56 -0.45 -8.49
C SER A 94 -9.20 -0.04 -7.06
N LEU A 95 -9.36 -0.96 -6.10
CA LEU A 95 -8.97 -0.76 -4.70
C LEU A 95 -7.44 -0.65 -4.56
N ALA A 96 -6.67 -1.47 -5.29
CA ALA A 96 -5.22 -1.37 -5.30
C ALA A 96 -4.74 -0.01 -5.85
N TRP A 97 -5.34 0.45 -6.95
CA TRP A 97 -5.06 1.75 -7.54
C TRP A 97 -5.36 2.90 -6.56
N ARG A 98 -6.53 2.85 -5.89
CA ARG A 98 -6.92 3.82 -4.86
C ARG A 98 -5.90 3.85 -3.70
N ASP A 99 -5.53 2.68 -3.19
CA ASP A 99 -4.62 2.57 -2.05
C ASP A 99 -3.20 3.06 -2.40
N LEU A 100 -2.71 2.80 -3.62
CA LEU A 100 -1.48 3.41 -4.13
C LEU A 100 -1.57 4.95 -4.07
N GLY A 101 -2.67 5.54 -4.53
CA GLY A 101 -2.90 6.99 -4.45
C GLY A 101 -2.90 7.51 -3.00
N LEU A 102 -3.58 6.82 -2.08
CA LEU A 102 -3.60 7.18 -0.65
C LEU A 102 -2.21 7.12 -0.02
N ILE A 103 -1.46 6.04 -0.30
CA ILE A 103 -0.08 5.88 0.20
C ILE A 103 0.80 6.99 -0.36
N SER A 104 0.72 7.28 -1.66
CA SER A 104 1.47 8.37 -2.30
C SER A 104 1.25 9.70 -1.57
N GLY A 105 -0.01 10.07 -1.32
CA GLY A 105 -0.35 11.31 -0.62
C GLY A 105 0.20 11.36 0.81
N ARG A 106 0.08 10.25 1.57
CA ARG A 106 0.61 10.15 2.94
C ARG A 106 2.14 10.21 2.97
N ILE A 107 2.82 9.60 2.00
CA ILE A 107 4.29 9.66 1.89
C ILE A 107 4.74 11.09 1.60
N ASP A 108 4.11 11.73 0.63
CA ASP A 108 4.40 13.09 0.20
C ASP A 108 4.19 14.11 1.35
N GLU A 109 3.10 13.97 2.11
CA GLU A 109 2.88 14.73 3.35
C GLU A 109 3.94 14.45 4.42
N LYS A 110 4.35 13.19 4.61
CA LYS A 110 5.38 12.83 5.59
C LYS A 110 6.75 13.41 5.23
N ILE A 111 7.12 13.37 3.96
CA ILE A 111 8.38 13.95 3.46
C ILE A 111 8.38 15.46 3.70
N ARG A 112 7.30 16.17 3.32
CA ARG A 112 7.18 17.63 3.55
C ARG A 112 7.23 18.01 5.02
N SER A 113 6.41 17.35 5.85
CA SER A 113 6.34 17.66 7.29
C SER A 113 7.59 17.22 8.07
N GLY A 114 8.36 16.30 7.50
CA GLY A 114 9.57 15.72 8.07
C GLY A 114 10.87 16.26 7.51
N GLU A 115 10.83 17.36 6.76
CA GLU A 115 12.02 17.98 6.18
C GLU A 115 13.07 18.22 7.27
N ASN A 116 14.29 17.73 7.03
CA ASN A 116 15.43 17.71 7.96
C ASN A 116 15.25 16.92 9.27
N LYS A 117 14.09 16.29 9.52
CA LYS A 117 13.81 15.50 10.73
C LYS A 117 13.88 14.00 10.53
N LEU A 118 13.68 13.52 9.31
CA LEU A 118 13.79 12.10 8.99
C LEU A 118 15.26 11.67 8.97
N ASP A 119 15.50 10.42 9.37
CA ASP A 119 16.78 9.75 9.14
C ASP A 119 16.96 9.43 7.64
N ASP A 120 18.19 9.13 7.24
CA ASP A 120 18.54 8.98 5.82
C ASP A 120 17.89 7.73 5.21
N TYR A 121 17.80 6.64 5.99
CA TYR A 121 17.18 5.40 5.51
C TYR A 121 15.67 5.56 5.30
N THR A 122 14.98 6.24 6.22
CA THR A 122 13.57 6.54 6.04
C THR A 122 13.36 7.46 4.84
N SER A 123 14.17 8.53 4.72
CA SER A 123 14.05 9.48 3.61
C SER A 123 14.23 8.80 2.25
N ALA A 124 15.27 7.97 2.11
CA ALA A 124 15.54 7.22 0.88
C ALA A 124 14.41 6.22 0.55
N HIS A 125 13.91 5.49 1.55
CA HIS A 125 12.82 4.52 1.37
C HIS A 125 11.51 5.17 0.94
N LEU A 126 11.15 6.28 1.56
CA LEU A 126 9.94 7.03 1.21
C LEU A 126 10.05 7.63 -0.20
N GLY A 127 11.21 8.19 -0.54
CA GLY A 127 11.46 8.71 -1.89
C GLY A 127 11.39 7.62 -2.97
N GLU A 128 12.03 6.47 -2.76
CA GLU A 128 11.95 5.32 -3.67
C GLU A 128 10.50 4.83 -3.83
N SER A 129 9.78 4.68 -2.70
CA SER A 129 8.40 4.19 -2.70
C SER A 129 7.47 5.15 -3.45
N LEU A 130 7.59 6.46 -3.22
CA LEU A 130 6.81 7.48 -3.91
C LEU A 130 7.02 7.42 -5.43
N ALA A 131 8.28 7.38 -5.88
CA ALA A 131 8.61 7.31 -7.30
C ALA A 131 8.06 6.03 -7.96
N ARG A 132 8.12 4.89 -7.26
CA ARG A 132 7.57 3.62 -7.75
C ARG A 132 6.05 3.65 -7.87
N ILE A 133 5.37 4.25 -6.88
CA ILE A 133 3.91 4.41 -6.92
C ILE A 133 3.49 5.27 -8.12
N GLN A 134 4.10 6.45 -8.27
CA GLN A 134 3.80 7.36 -9.38
C GLN A 134 3.96 6.68 -10.73
N LYS A 135 5.08 5.97 -10.94
CA LYS A 135 5.34 5.24 -12.18
C LYS A 135 4.30 4.14 -12.43
N ALA A 136 3.83 3.44 -11.40
CA ALA A 136 2.81 2.41 -11.53
C ALA A 136 1.44 3.01 -11.88
N LEU A 137 1.04 4.10 -11.22
CA LEU A 137 -0.20 4.80 -11.52
C LEU A 137 -0.17 5.34 -12.96
N ASP A 138 0.92 5.99 -13.38
CA ASP A 138 1.08 6.47 -14.76
C ASP A 138 0.98 5.32 -15.78
N ALA A 139 1.66 4.21 -15.53
CA ALA A 139 1.61 3.03 -16.40
C ALA A 139 0.21 2.43 -16.50
N SER A 140 -0.57 2.43 -15.41
CA SER A 140 -1.94 1.91 -15.42
C SER A 140 -2.87 2.66 -16.39
N PHE A 141 -2.75 3.98 -16.47
CA PHE A 141 -3.48 4.81 -17.44
C PHE A 141 -3.11 4.53 -18.91
N HIS A 142 -1.94 3.95 -19.15
CA HIS A 142 -1.55 3.50 -20.50
C HIS A 142 -2.11 2.12 -20.84
N ILE A 143 -2.35 1.26 -19.85
CA ILE A 143 -2.94 -0.07 -20.04
C ILE A 143 -4.44 0.07 -20.36
N GLU A 144 -5.17 0.93 -19.66
CA GLU A 144 -6.61 1.16 -19.89
C GLU A 144 -6.94 1.72 -21.29
N ARG A 145 -5.94 2.25 -22.01
CA ARG A 145 -6.10 2.81 -23.36
C ARG A 145 -5.81 1.82 -24.50
N ARG A 146 -5.45 0.58 -24.19
CA ARG A 146 -5.16 -0.48 -25.18
C ARG A 146 -6.34 -1.43 -25.30
#